data_AF-A0A4S0FZV2-F1
#
_entry.id   AF-A0A4S0FZV2-F1
#
_cell.length_a   1.000
_cell.length_b   1.000
_cell.length_c   1.000
_cell.angle_alpha   90.00
_cell.angle_beta   90.00
_cell.angle_gamma   90.00
#
_symmetry.space_group_name_H-M   'P 1'
#
loop_
_entity.id
_entity.type
_entity.pdbx_description
1 polymer ?
#
loop_
_entity_poly.entity_id
_entity_poly.type
_entity_poly.pdbx_seq_one_letter_code
_entity_poly.pdbx_strand_id
1 'polypeptide(L)'
;KSQECVGQGAGNIASALIGGMGGCAMIGQSVINVTSGGRGRLSTFVAGSFLLFLIVVLNDLVRIIPMAALVAVMIMVSIGTFSWRSILDLRRHPLP
;
A
#
# COMPACT_ATOMS: atom_id res chain seq x y z
N LYS A 1 -12.20 16.25 -3.05
CA LYS A 1 -11.31 15.58 -4.04
C LYS A 1 -10.06 16.38 -4.36
N SER A 2 -10.13 17.69 -4.66
CA SER A 2 -8.92 18.49 -4.93
C SER A 2 -7.89 18.47 -3.80
N GLN A 3 -8.34 18.47 -2.54
CA GLN A 3 -7.45 18.38 -1.37
C GLN A 3 -6.71 17.03 -1.27
N GLU A 4 -7.30 15.94 -1.77
CA GLU A 4 -6.68 14.62 -1.78
C GLU A 4 -5.59 14.54 -2.86
N CYS A 5 -5.88 15.05 -4.06
CA CYS A 5 -4.88 15.18 -5.13
C CYS A 5 -3.70 16.07 -4.72
N VAL A 6 -3.98 17.23 -4.11
CA VAL A 6 -2.92 18.11 -3.59
C VAL A 6 -2.14 17.43 -2.47
N GLY A 7 -2.81 16.71 -1.57
CA GLY A 7 -2.17 15.97 -0.47
C GLY A 7 -1.24 14.86 -0.96
N GLN A 8 -1.70 14.02 -1.89
CA GLN A 8 -0.88 12.96 -2.49
C GLN A 8 0.25 13.52 -3.36
N GLY A 9 -0.03 14.59 -4.12
CA GLY A 9 0.97 15.28 -4.93
C GLY A 9 2.11 15.86 -4.07
N ALA A 10 1.76 16.61 -3.02
CA ALA A 10 2.73 17.15 -2.08
C ALA A 10 3.53 16.03 -1.37
N GLY A 11 2.86 14.94 -0.96
CA GLY A 11 3.52 13.79 -0.34
C GLY A 11 4.51 13.10 -1.27
N ASN A 12 4.16 12.91 -2.55
CA ASN A 12 5.05 12.30 -3.53
C ASN A 12 6.23 13.20 -3.90
N ILE A 13 6.04 14.52 -3.96
CA ILE A 13 7.14 15.48 -4.14
C ILE A 13 8.11 15.39 -2.96
N ALA A 14 7.61 15.41 -1.73
CA ALA A 14 8.43 15.27 -0.54
C ALA A 14 9.20 13.94 -0.49
N SER A 15 8.55 12.83 -0.88
CA SER A 15 9.20 11.51 -1.00
C SER A 15 10.33 11.52 -2.03
N ALA A 16 10.08 12.08 -3.23
CA ALA A 16 11.06 12.12 -4.31
C ALA A 16 12.31 12.94 -3.95
N LEU A 17 12.16 14.04 -3.18
CA LEU A 17 13.29 14.86 -2.72
C LEU A 17 14.26 14.10 -1.80
N ILE A 18 13.79 13.05 -1.12
CA ILE A 18 14.60 12.20 -0.22
C ILE A 18 15.01 10.89 -0.93
N GLY A 19 14.76 10.77 -2.24
CA GLY A 19 15.04 9.55 -3.03
C GLY A 19 14.04 8.41 -2.78
N GLY A 20 12.89 8.70 -2.19
CA GLY A 20 11.81 7.75 -1.95
C GLY A 20 10.98 7.43 -3.19
N MET A 21 10.32 6.28 -3.17
CA MET A 21 9.37 5.89 -4.23
C MET A 21 8.05 6.65 -4.08
N GLY A 22 7.38 6.89 -5.23
CA GLY A 22 6.05 7.49 -5.25
C GLY A 22 4.99 6.53 -4.70
N GLY A 23 4.01 7.07 -3.97
CA GLY A 23 2.91 6.32 -3.38
C GLY A 23 1.54 6.75 -3.91
N CYS A 24 0.54 5.94 -3.58
CA CYS A 24 -0.87 6.26 -3.77
C CYS A 24 -1.68 5.75 -2.58
N ALA A 25 -2.98 6.06 -2.55
CA ALA A 25 -3.87 5.50 -1.55
C ALA A 25 -3.94 3.97 -1.72
N MET A 26 -3.32 3.25 -0.79
CA MET A 26 -3.35 1.79 -0.80
C MET A 26 -4.61 1.30 -0.10
N ILE A 27 -5.53 0.72 -0.88
CA ILE A 27 -6.80 0.19 -0.37
C ILE A 27 -6.54 -0.90 0.68
N GLY A 28 -5.62 -1.83 0.41
CA GLY A 28 -5.32 -2.94 1.33
C GLY A 28 -4.89 -2.48 2.72
N GLN A 29 -3.92 -1.57 2.81
CA GLN A 29 -3.48 -1.00 4.10
C GLN A 29 -4.56 -0.17 4.78
N SER A 30 -5.39 0.54 4.00
CA SER A 30 -6.50 1.33 4.55
C SER A 30 -7.58 0.45 5.16
N VAL A 31 -7.92 -0.67 4.51
CA VAL A 31 -8.89 -1.65 5.02
C VAL A 31 -8.36 -2.28 6.31
N ILE A 32 -7.10 -2.74 6.33
CA ILE A 32 -6.48 -3.30 7.53
C ILE A 32 -6.53 -2.29 8.68
N ASN A 33 -6.11 -1.04 8.43
CA ASN A 33 -6.08 0.02 9.44
C ASN A 33 -7.48 0.31 10.03
N VAL A 34 -8.53 0.36 9.19
CA VAL A 34 -9.91 0.62 9.64
C VAL A 34 -10.48 -0.60 10.38
N THR A 35 -10.22 -1.82 9.89
CA THR A 35 -10.64 -3.06 10.57
C THR A 35 -9.95 -3.22 11.93
N SER A 36 -8.73 -2.73 12.09
CA SER A 36 -8.02 -2.64 13.37
C SER A 36 -8.52 -1.51 14.29
N GLY A 37 -9.58 -0.79 13.92
CA GLY A 37 -10.20 0.27 14.73
C GLY A 37 -9.66 1.68 14.48
N GLY A 38 -8.73 1.84 13.53
CA GLY A 38 -8.15 3.13 13.15
C GLY A 38 -9.15 4.03 12.42
N ARG A 39 -9.62 5.09 13.09
CA ARG A 39 -10.62 6.04 12.55
C ARG A 39 -10.09 7.44 12.27
N GLY A 40 -8.94 7.81 12.83
CA GLY A 40 -8.36 9.15 12.71
C GLY A 40 -7.12 9.20 11.83
N ARG A 41 -6.75 10.42 11.39
CA ARG A 41 -5.51 10.70 10.64
C ARG A 41 -4.24 10.35 11.41
N LEU A 42 -4.32 10.30 12.74
CA LEU A 42 -3.22 9.89 13.60
C LEU A 42 -2.86 8.40 13.40
N SER A 43 -3.85 7.55 13.07
CA SER A 43 -3.63 6.11 12.84
C SER A 43 -2.67 5.87 11.67
N THR A 44 -2.90 6.56 10.55
CA THR A 44 -2.06 6.43 9.36
C THR A 44 -0.69 7.06 9.55
N PHE A 45 -0.59 8.17 10.29
CA PHE A 45 0.68 8.78 10.66
C PHE A 45 1.53 7.87 11.55
N VAL A 46 0.93 7.26 12.56
CA VAL A 46 1.61 6.33 13.48
C VAL A 46 2.05 5.08 12.72
N ALA A 47 1.22 4.53 11.83
CA ALA A 47 1.60 3.37 11.01
C ALA A 47 2.86 3.65 10.16
N GLY A 48 2.93 4.80 9.48
CA GLY A 48 4.10 5.19 8.70
C GLY A 48 5.33 5.48 9.56
N SER A 49 5.15 6.18 10.68
CA SER A 49 6.25 6.49 11.61
C SER A 49 6.83 5.23 12.26
N PHE A 50 5.96 4.28 12.62
CA PHE A 50 6.36 3.00 13.17
C PHE A 50 7.13 2.16 12.16
N LEU A 51 6.70 2.14 10.89
CA LEU A 51 7.43 1.48 9.81
C LEU A 51 8.82 2.08 9.62
N LEU A 52 8.94 3.41 9.63
CA LEU A 52 10.22 4.10 9.50
C LEU A 52 11.15 3.78 10.66
N PHE A 53 10.63 3.80 11.90
CA PHE A 53 11.38 3.39 13.09
C PHE A 53 11.88 1.94 12.98
N LEU A 54 11.01 1.01 12.57
CA LEU A 54 11.35 -0.40 12.45
C LEU A 54 12.45 -0.63 11.41
N ILE A 55 12.38 0.03 10.24
CA ILE A 55 13.40 -0.11 9.19
C ILE A 55 14.76 0.48 9.61
N VAL A 56 14.76 1.59 10.35
CA VAL A 56 15.99 2.24 10.82
C VAL A 56 16.66 1.40 11.92
N VAL A 57 15.90 0.87 12.87
CA VAL A 57 16.44 0.09 13.99
C VAL A 57 16.79 -1.34 13.58
N LEU A 58 15.95 -1.98 12.76
CA LEU A 58 16.02 -3.40 12.44
C LEU A 58 16.64 -3.66 11.04
N ASN A 59 17.51 -2.76 10.59
CA ASN A 59 18.06 -2.78 9.23
C ASN A 59 18.78 -4.10 8.89
N ASP A 60 19.57 -4.63 9.83
CA ASP A 60 20.35 -5.84 9.61
C ASP A 60 19.47 -7.08 9.40
N LEU A 61 18.32 -7.15 10.09
CA LEU A 61 17.34 -8.23 9.94
C LEU A 61 16.64 -8.16 8.59
N VAL A 62 16.29 -6.94 8.14
CA VAL A 62 15.62 -6.71 6.86
C VAL A 62 16.50 -7.16 5.67
N ARG A 63 17.83 -7.03 5.78
CA ARG A 63 18.77 -7.46 4.73
C ARG A 63 18.82 -8.98 4.51
N ILE A 64 18.42 -9.77 5.50
CA ILE A 64 18.44 -11.24 5.42
C ILE A 64 17.18 -11.77 4.70
N ILE A 65 16.16 -10.92 4.48
CA ILE A 65 14.90 -11.33 3.87
C ILE A 65 15.15 -11.83 2.45
N PRO A 66 14.84 -13.10 2.13
CA PRO A 66 15.08 -13.65 0.81
C PRO A 66 14.11 -13.04 -0.20
N MET A 67 14.64 -12.66 -1.38
CA MET A 67 13.84 -12.09 -2.47
C MET A 67 12.69 -13.02 -2.91
N ALA A 68 12.86 -14.34 -2.75
CA ALA A 68 11.81 -15.32 -3.04
C ALA A 68 10.54 -15.11 -2.18
N ALA A 69 10.69 -14.74 -0.90
CA ALA A 69 9.53 -14.47 -0.03
C ALA A 69 8.78 -13.21 -0.48
N LEU A 70 9.51 -12.17 -0.89
CA LEU A 70 8.90 -10.94 -1.42
C LEU A 70 8.10 -11.21 -2.69
N VAL A 71 8.63 -12.03 -3.60
CA VAL A 71 7.92 -12.45 -4.82
C VAL A 71 6.65 -13.24 -4.47
N ALA A 72 6.73 -14.20 -3.55
CA ALA A 72 5.58 -14.99 -3.13
C ALA A 72 4.46 -14.10 -2.56
N VAL A 73 4.79 -13.10 -1.74
CA VAL A 73 3.82 -12.13 -1.22
C VAL A 73 3.19 -11.32 -2.35
N MET A 74 3.97 -10.88 -3.35
CA MET A 74 3.42 -10.16 -4.51
C MET A 74 2.44 -10.99 -5.33
N ILE A 75 2.70 -12.29 -5.51
CA ILE A 75 1.77 -13.22 -6.18
C ILE A 75 0.47 -13.36 -5.36
N MET A 76 0.58 -13.55 -4.05
CA MET A 76 -0.59 -13.67 -3.15
C MET A 76 -1.47 -12.41 -3.18
N VAL A 77 -0.86 -11.23 -3.09
CA VAL A 77 -1.57 -9.94 -3.17
C VAL A 77 -2.23 -9.75 -4.53
N SER A 78 -1.58 -10.16 -5.62
CA SER A 78 -2.16 -10.09 -6.97
C SER A 78 -3.43 -10.94 -7.06
N ILE A 79 -3.37 -12.20 -6.62
CA ILE A 79 -4.52 -13.13 -6.59
C ILE A 79 -5.66 -12.57 -5.73
N GLY A 80 -5.34 -11.95 -4.59
CA GLY A 80 -6.32 -11.34 -3.69
C GLY A 80 -6.96 -10.05 -4.23
N THR A 81 -6.25 -9.31 -5.09
CA THR A 81 -6.75 -8.08 -5.71
C THR A 81 -7.60 -8.37 -6.95
N PHE A 82 -7.34 -9.48 -7.66
CA PHE A 82 -8.14 -9.87 -8.81
C PHE A 82 -9.57 -10.23 -8.40
N SER A 83 -10.55 -9.53 -8.98
CA SER A 83 -11.95 -9.92 -8.87
C SER A 83 -12.26 -11.08 -9.82
N TRP A 84 -12.18 -12.31 -9.33
CA TRP A 84 -12.46 -13.54 -10.10
C TRP A 84 -13.86 -13.56 -10.73
N ARG A 85 -14.81 -12.83 -10.13
CA ARG A 85 -16.16 -12.64 -10.69
C ARG A 85 -16.16 -11.78 -11.94
N SER A 86 -15.28 -10.78 -12.05
CA SER A 86 -15.18 -9.94 -13.26
C SER A 86 -14.81 -10.77 -14.49
N ILE A 87 -13.97 -11.80 -14.34
CA ILE A 87 -13.63 -12.72 -15.45
C ILE A 87 -14.87 -13.50 -15.94
N LEU A 88 -15.78 -13.87 -15.03
CA LEU A 88 -17.03 -14.56 -15.37
C LEU A 88 -18.05 -13.59 -15.97
N ASP A 89 -18.12 -12.36 -15.46
CA ASP A 89 -19.02 -11.32 -15.91
C ASP A 89 -18.62 -10.71 -17.26
N LEU A 90 -17.34 -10.83 -17.67
CA LEU A 90 -16.88 -10.50 -19.03
C LEU A 90 -17.66 -11.23 -20.13
N ARG A 91 -18.19 -12.43 -19.85
CA ARG A 91 -19.03 -13.19 -20.80
C ARG A 91 -20.47 -12.71 -20.88
N ARG A 92 -20.97 -12.01 -19.85
CA ARG A 92 -22.36 -11.53 -19.77
C ARG A 92 -22.49 -10.07 -20.16
N HIS A 93 -21.43 -9.29 -19.98
CA HIS A 93 -21.33 -7.91 -20.43
C HIS A 93 -20.12 -7.77 -21.34
N PRO A 94 -20.27 -7.96 -22.67
CA PRO A 94 -19.20 -7.72 -23.61
C PRO A 94 -19.02 -6.21 -23.77
N LEU A 95 -18.32 -5.60 -22.80
CA LEU A 95 -17.90 -4.18 -22.76
C LEU A 95 -19.08 -3.17 -22.73
N PRO A 96 -18.84 -1.90 -22.34
CA PRO A 96 -19.80 -0.82 -22.60
C PRO A 96 -20.10 -0.65 -24.08
#